data_AF-A0A345VFQ9-F1
#
_entry.id   AF-A0A345VFQ9-F1
#
_cell.length_a   1.000
_cell.length_b   1.000
_cell.length_c   1.000
_cell.angle_alpha   90.00
_cell.angle_beta   90.00
_cell.angle_gamma   90.00
#
_symmetry.space_group_name_H-M   'P 1'
#
loop_
_entity.id
_entity.type
_entity.pdbx_description
1 polymer ?
#
loop_
_entity_poly.entity_id
_entity_poly.type
_entity_poly.pdbx_seq_one_letter_code
_entity_poly.pdbx_strand_id
1 'polypeptide(L)'
;MVTYIFRRLVTAALILLGASFFVYLLTAASGDPLEEFRASNSPQKQQLMDARTELLQLDTPAPLRYFKWLGGAAQCLVPFANSCDLGKNIAGQPVTEALGFALIQTLTLVTGATVLAILIGITLGIITALRQYSTLDYGVTFMAFLFFSLPIFWVAVLLKEFGAIGFNNFLRNPEVPLSVSLGIGVVLGAVTAVAAGGAMKRRLLAGGVVFVFVTAVLIYFSATEWFKTPGLGPVVIAIAGAGIAFAVTLLSAGLKNRRALQSALIAVGVGVVLYFVLQPLLNEATFLMIVLLAVAFVLIGVGIGYLMGGYDRGQSMRAAAITSFLVGFLIVLDRFMQAWPSYFNNSRVRGRPIATIGASTPNIEGDFWVLGLDSFTHLILPTLALILISLASYTRFTRASMLEIMNMDYIRTARAKGLSERTVVMRHAFRNALIPIATIVAFDIGALIGGAVITETVFSVRGMGFLFLDGIAHVDPNPVMGVFICVAITAMVFNLIADLAYSALDPRVRVKA
;
A
#
# COMPACT_ATOMS: atom_id res chain seq x y z
N MET A 1 -14.50 29.77 4.01
CA MET A 1 -13.45 28.71 3.91
C MET A 1 -12.01 29.23 3.93
N VAL A 2 -11.63 30.22 3.13
CA VAL A 2 -10.23 30.72 3.06
C VAL A 2 -9.72 31.21 4.43
N THR A 3 -10.52 31.98 5.17
CA THR A 3 -10.16 32.46 6.52
C THR A 3 -9.92 31.33 7.51
N TYR A 4 -10.70 30.25 7.41
CA TYR A 4 -10.55 29.07 8.26
C TYR A 4 -9.24 28.33 7.94
N ILE A 5 -8.95 28.10 6.65
CA ILE A 5 -7.70 27.47 6.21
C ILE A 5 -6.51 28.32 6.64
N PHE A 6 -6.56 29.63 6.44
CA PHE A 6 -5.50 30.55 6.83
C PHE A 6 -5.23 30.52 8.35
N ARG A 7 -6.29 30.64 9.18
CA ARG A 7 -6.15 30.55 10.65
C ARG A 7 -5.54 29.22 11.09
N ARG A 8 -5.94 28.13 10.43
CA ARG A 8 -5.42 26.78 10.72
C ARG A 8 -3.95 26.65 10.33
N LEU A 9 -3.55 27.14 9.15
CA LEU A 9 -2.16 27.14 8.70
C LEU A 9 -1.26 27.98 9.61
N VAL A 10 -1.70 29.17 10.02
CA VAL A 10 -0.94 30.01 10.96
C VAL A 10 -0.78 29.32 12.32
N THR A 11 -1.86 28.73 12.85
CA THR A 11 -1.81 28.00 14.12
C THR A 11 -0.87 26.79 14.02
N ALA A 12 -0.95 26.02 12.92
CA ALA A 12 -0.08 24.89 12.67
C ALA A 12 1.40 25.31 12.51
N ALA A 13 1.68 26.42 11.83
CA ALA A 13 3.03 26.95 11.69
C ALA A 13 3.63 27.40 13.03
N LEU A 14 2.84 28.05 13.90
CA LEU A 14 3.29 28.44 15.24
C LEU A 14 3.57 27.21 16.13
N ILE A 15 2.69 26.21 16.08
CA ILE A 15 2.89 24.93 16.79
C ILE A 15 4.14 24.23 16.25
N LEU A 16 4.33 24.18 14.94
CA LEU A 16 5.50 23.59 14.30
C LEU A 16 6.79 24.27 14.77
N LEU A 17 6.84 25.61 14.74
CA LEU A 17 8.01 26.35 15.17
C LEU A 17 8.32 26.07 16.64
N GLY A 18 7.33 26.18 17.53
CA GLY A 18 7.50 25.85 18.95
C GLY A 18 7.95 24.41 19.19
N ALA A 19 7.28 23.44 18.57
CA ALA A 19 7.61 22.02 18.71
C ALA A 19 9.00 21.69 18.14
N SER A 20 9.35 22.25 16.97
CA SER A 20 10.67 22.07 16.36
C SER A 20 11.78 22.65 17.25
N PHE A 21 11.55 23.81 17.88
CA PHE A 21 12.49 24.39 18.85
C PHE A 21 12.73 23.43 20.02
N PHE A 22 11.66 22.92 20.64
CA PHE A 22 11.78 21.97 21.74
C PHE A 22 12.45 20.66 21.31
N VAL A 23 12.06 20.07 20.18
CA VAL A 23 12.67 18.83 19.67
C VAL A 23 14.16 19.03 19.40
N TYR A 24 14.57 20.15 18.80
CA TYR A 24 15.97 20.47 18.58
C TYR A 24 16.76 20.51 19.89
N LEU A 25 16.24 21.23 20.89
CA LEU A 25 16.89 21.37 22.18
C LEU A 25 16.96 20.03 22.94
N LEU A 26 15.89 19.24 22.88
CA LEU A 26 15.85 17.91 23.52
C LEU A 26 16.85 16.96 22.88
N THR A 27 16.96 16.93 21.55
CA THR A 27 17.98 16.13 20.86
C THR A 27 19.39 16.64 21.14
N ALA A 28 19.59 17.96 21.18
CA ALA A 28 20.90 18.53 21.52
C ALA A 28 21.31 18.25 22.98
N ALA A 29 20.34 18.03 23.87
CA ALA A 29 20.55 17.76 25.29
C ALA A 29 20.48 16.26 25.64
N SER A 30 20.20 15.37 24.68
CA SER A 30 19.96 13.94 24.96
C SER A 30 21.24 13.16 25.28
N GLY A 31 22.42 13.71 24.99
CA GLY A 31 23.70 13.06 25.23
C GLY A 31 24.87 13.88 24.71
N ASP A 32 26.00 13.22 24.47
CA ASP A 32 27.23 13.85 24.01
C ASP A 32 27.65 13.37 22.60
N PRO A 33 27.62 14.23 21.57
CA PRO A 33 27.95 13.84 20.19
C PRO A 33 29.45 13.54 19.95
N LEU A 34 30.30 13.76 20.96
CA LEU A 34 31.74 13.48 20.95
C LEU A 34 32.12 12.27 21.83
N GLU A 35 31.15 11.56 22.41
CA GLU A 35 31.38 10.43 23.32
C GLU A 35 32.29 9.36 22.69
N GLU A 36 32.03 8.99 21.43
CA GLU A 36 32.81 7.99 20.67
C GLU A 36 34.31 8.34 20.62
N PHE A 37 34.64 9.62 20.38
CA PHE A 37 36.03 10.05 20.30
C PHE A 37 36.68 10.21 21.67
N ARG A 38 35.92 10.58 22.71
CA ARG A 38 36.45 10.63 24.08
C ARG A 38 36.77 9.24 24.64
N ALA A 39 35.97 8.23 24.27
CA ALA A 39 36.21 6.83 24.63
C ALA A 39 37.31 6.16 23.76
N SER A 40 37.70 6.76 22.63
CA SER A 40 38.71 6.23 21.73
C SER A 40 40.14 6.44 22.26
N ASN A 41 40.98 5.41 22.11
CA ASN A 41 42.41 5.44 22.43
C ASN A 41 43.29 5.89 21.25
N SER A 42 42.69 6.39 20.16
CA SER A 42 43.44 6.80 18.98
C SER A 42 44.34 8.02 19.28
N PRO A 43 45.59 8.08 18.76
CA PRO A 43 46.46 9.24 18.90
C PRO A 43 45.88 10.53 18.30
N GLN A 44 44.99 10.40 17.32
CA GLN A 44 44.34 11.51 16.61
C GLN A 44 42.98 11.93 17.21
N LYS A 45 42.59 11.39 18.37
CA LYS A 45 41.27 11.65 18.97
C LYS A 45 40.93 13.14 19.09
N GLN A 46 41.92 13.98 19.44
CA GLN A 46 41.70 15.42 19.61
C GLN A 46 41.36 16.10 18.27
N GLN A 47 42.07 15.75 17.20
CA GLN A 47 41.81 16.28 15.86
C GLN A 47 40.41 15.89 15.36
N LEU A 48 39.97 14.65 15.64
CA LEU A 48 38.64 14.18 15.29
C LEU A 48 37.54 14.89 16.10
N MET A 49 37.80 15.17 17.38
CA MET A 49 36.88 15.94 18.23
C MET A 49 36.75 17.38 17.74
N ASP A 50 37.86 18.05 17.41
CA ASP A 50 37.84 19.43 16.94
C ASP A 50 37.13 19.52 15.57
N ALA A 51 37.40 18.60 14.65
CA ALA A 51 36.72 18.52 13.36
C ALA A 51 35.20 18.29 13.50
N ARG A 52 34.77 17.43 14.44
CA ARG A 52 33.34 17.18 14.72
C ARG A 52 32.67 18.38 15.39
N THR A 53 33.40 19.08 16.27
CA THR A 53 32.95 20.31 16.94
C THR A 53 32.68 21.41 15.93
N GLU A 54 33.59 21.61 14.98
CA GLU A 54 33.43 22.58 13.89
C GLU A 54 32.25 22.20 12.97
N LEU A 55 32.18 20.93 12.57
CA LEU A 55 31.16 20.43 11.64
C LEU A 55 29.73 20.60 12.17
N LEU A 56 29.50 20.33 13.46
CA LEU A 56 28.20 20.46 14.12
C LEU A 56 28.01 21.78 14.88
N GLN A 57 28.99 22.71 14.79
CA GLN A 57 29.01 23.98 15.52
C GLN A 57 28.74 23.81 17.02
N LEU A 58 29.37 22.83 17.66
CA LEU A 58 29.13 22.47 19.07
C LEU A 58 29.55 23.59 20.05
N ASP A 59 30.43 24.51 19.64
CA ASP A 59 30.83 25.69 20.43
C ASP A 59 29.69 26.71 20.61
N THR A 60 28.64 26.61 19.79
CA THR A 60 27.49 27.52 19.89
C THR A 60 26.39 26.93 20.77
N PRO A 61 25.82 27.72 21.70
CA PRO A 61 24.69 27.26 22.50
C PRO A 61 23.55 26.72 21.64
N ALA A 62 22.95 25.59 22.05
CA ALA A 62 21.91 24.91 21.30
C ALA A 62 20.74 25.81 20.84
N PRO A 63 20.24 26.78 21.64
CA PRO A 63 19.20 27.71 21.17
C PRO A 63 19.63 28.56 19.96
N LEU A 64 20.87 29.04 19.94
CA LEU A 64 21.40 29.82 18.81
C LEU A 64 21.61 28.93 17.58
N ARG A 65 22.07 27.69 17.81
CA ARG A 65 22.26 26.71 16.74
C ARG A 65 20.95 26.35 16.05
N TYR A 66 19.84 26.26 16.80
CA TYR A 66 18.50 26.11 16.22
C TYR A 66 18.15 27.25 15.27
N PHE A 67 18.36 28.52 15.66
CA PHE A 67 18.01 29.65 14.79
C PHE A 67 18.87 29.71 13.53
N LYS A 68 20.14 29.30 13.60
CA LYS A 68 20.98 29.14 12.40
C LYS A 68 20.43 28.04 11.47
N TRP A 69 20.10 26.89 12.04
CA TRP A 69 19.50 25.78 11.31
C TRP A 69 18.15 26.17 10.68
N LEU A 70 17.29 26.88 11.44
CA LEU A 70 16.01 27.39 10.96
C LEU A 70 16.20 28.37 9.80
N GLY A 71 17.24 29.21 9.84
CA GLY A 71 17.61 30.10 8.75
C GLY A 71 17.93 29.36 7.45
N GLY A 72 18.64 28.22 7.52
CA GLY A 72 18.87 27.33 6.38
C GLY A 72 17.59 26.61 5.92
N ALA A 73 16.83 26.05 6.86
CA ALA A 73 15.58 25.34 6.57
C ALA A 73 14.52 26.26 5.95
N ALA A 74 14.45 27.53 6.35
CA ALA A 74 13.52 28.51 5.78
C ALA A 74 13.78 28.77 4.29
N GLN A 75 15.02 28.62 3.82
CA GLN A 75 15.35 28.74 2.40
C GLN A 75 14.69 27.63 1.57
N CYS A 76 14.38 26.47 2.16
CA CYS A 76 13.64 25.39 1.49
C CYS A 76 12.17 25.75 1.19
N LEU A 77 11.60 26.77 1.85
CA LEU A 77 10.20 27.19 1.67
C LEU A 77 10.02 28.28 0.61
N VAL A 78 11.10 28.89 0.14
CA VAL A 78 11.06 29.97 -0.84
C VAL A 78 11.17 29.35 -2.24
N PRO A 79 10.08 29.29 -3.03
CA PRO A 79 10.22 28.95 -4.45
C PRO A 79 11.22 29.95 -5.04
N PHE A 80 12.23 29.48 -5.79
CA PHE A 80 13.39 30.22 -6.34
C PHE A 80 14.67 30.30 -5.47
N ALA A 81 14.69 29.77 -4.25
CA ALA A 81 15.95 29.58 -3.52
C ALA A 81 16.64 28.27 -3.94
N ASN A 82 17.75 28.36 -4.67
CA ASN A 82 18.60 27.21 -5.02
C ASN A 82 19.51 26.77 -3.85
N SER A 83 19.12 27.03 -2.61
CA SER A 83 19.96 26.89 -1.41
C SER A 83 19.22 26.27 -0.23
N CYS A 84 18.37 25.26 -0.46
CA CYS A 84 17.82 24.48 0.64
C CYS A 84 18.95 23.78 1.41
N ASP A 85 19.12 24.14 2.68
CA ASP A 85 20.15 23.59 3.57
C ASP A 85 19.53 23.18 4.90
N LEU A 86 19.49 21.87 5.15
CA LEU A 86 19.04 21.28 6.41
C LEU A 86 20.23 20.91 7.33
N GLY A 87 21.42 21.38 6.99
CA GLY A 87 22.67 21.03 7.63
C GLY A 87 23.28 19.73 7.12
N LYS A 88 24.39 19.37 7.74
CA LYS A 88 25.09 18.10 7.51
C LYS A 88 24.88 17.18 8.71
N ASN A 89 24.86 15.89 8.45
CA ASN A 89 24.84 14.89 9.51
C ASN A 89 26.23 14.74 10.15
N ILE A 90 26.29 13.91 11.19
CA ILE A 90 27.51 13.61 11.95
C ILE A 90 28.67 13.03 11.12
N ALA A 91 28.36 12.45 9.94
CA ALA A 91 29.31 11.95 8.95
C ALA A 91 29.71 13.00 7.89
N GLY A 92 29.19 14.22 7.98
CA GLY A 92 29.44 15.33 7.05
C GLY A 92 28.65 15.28 5.75
N GLN A 93 27.69 14.36 5.62
CA GLN A 93 26.82 14.24 4.46
C GLN A 93 25.66 15.24 4.56
N PRO A 94 25.25 15.89 3.45
CA PRO A 94 24.09 16.77 3.44
C PRO A 94 22.81 16.03 3.87
N VAL A 95 22.09 16.57 4.84
CA VAL A 95 20.82 15.97 5.32
C VAL A 95 19.75 16.02 4.24
N THR A 96 19.79 17.03 3.35
CA THR A 96 18.84 17.19 2.24
C THR A 96 18.83 15.98 1.29
N GLU A 97 19.99 15.44 0.94
CA GLU A 97 20.11 14.26 0.08
C GLU A 97 19.62 13.00 0.80
N ALA A 98 20.12 12.77 2.02
CA ALA A 98 19.73 11.62 2.84
C ALA A 98 18.21 11.58 3.10
N LEU A 99 17.63 12.75 3.41
CA LEU A 99 16.20 12.92 3.63
C LEU A 99 15.39 12.69 2.36
N GLY A 100 15.86 13.15 1.20
CA GLY A 100 15.18 12.93 -0.08
C GLY A 100 15.01 11.44 -0.41
N PHE A 101 16.08 10.66 -0.26
CA PHE A 101 16.02 9.20 -0.45
C PHE A 101 15.11 8.54 0.61
N ALA A 102 15.28 8.91 1.88
CA ALA A 102 14.51 8.36 2.99
C ALA A 102 12.99 8.64 2.86
N LEU A 103 12.63 9.84 2.41
CA LEU A 103 11.25 10.28 2.22
C LEU A 103 10.54 9.45 1.14
N ILE A 104 11.21 9.16 0.01
CA ILE A 104 10.63 8.33 -1.05
C ILE A 104 10.32 6.93 -0.52
N GLN A 105 11.23 6.33 0.26
CA GLN A 105 11.04 4.99 0.82
C GLN A 105 9.88 4.93 1.80
N THR A 106 9.85 5.84 2.77
CA THR A 106 8.76 5.90 3.77
C THR A 106 7.42 6.20 3.11
N LEU A 107 7.35 7.16 2.18
CA LEU A 107 6.09 7.49 1.51
C LEU A 107 5.58 6.35 0.64
N THR A 108 6.46 5.66 -0.11
CA THR A 108 6.07 4.49 -0.93
C THR A 108 5.48 3.41 -0.04
N LEU A 109 6.16 3.09 1.07
CA LEU A 109 5.74 2.09 2.03
C LEU A 109 4.41 2.45 2.72
N VAL A 110 4.34 3.63 3.33
CA VAL A 110 3.16 4.08 4.08
C VAL A 110 1.97 4.28 3.16
N THR A 111 2.13 4.94 2.03
CA THR A 111 1.01 5.20 1.10
C THR A 111 0.48 3.90 0.52
N GLY A 112 1.36 3.01 0.06
CA GLY A 112 0.97 1.71 -0.49
C GLY A 112 0.19 0.87 0.53
N ALA A 113 0.71 0.75 1.75
CA ALA A 113 0.05 0.02 2.82
C ALA A 113 -1.28 0.66 3.22
N THR A 114 -1.34 1.99 3.34
CA THR A 114 -2.55 2.71 3.76
C THR A 114 -3.67 2.55 2.74
N VAL A 115 -3.38 2.76 1.45
CA VAL A 115 -4.40 2.62 0.40
C VAL A 115 -4.96 1.21 0.38
N LEU A 116 -4.10 0.18 0.44
CA LEU A 116 -4.55 -1.20 0.49
C LEU A 116 -5.34 -1.52 1.77
N ALA A 117 -4.89 -1.03 2.93
CA ALA A 117 -5.58 -1.22 4.20
C ALA A 117 -6.97 -0.55 4.22
N ILE A 118 -7.09 0.66 3.67
CA ILE A 118 -8.37 1.36 3.50
C ILE A 118 -9.29 0.55 2.59
N LEU A 119 -8.82 0.14 1.41
CA LEU A 119 -9.64 -0.60 0.46
C LEU A 119 -10.16 -1.92 1.04
N ILE A 120 -9.26 -2.71 1.65
CA ILE A 120 -9.61 -4.01 2.23
C ILE A 120 -10.44 -3.83 3.50
N GLY A 121 -10.01 -2.95 4.41
CA GLY A 121 -10.66 -2.71 5.71
C GLY A 121 -12.06 -2.11 5.57
N ILE A 122 -12.25 -1.13 4.69
CA ILE A 122 -13.60 -0.59 4.40
C ILE A 122 -14.49 -1.69 3.80
N THR A 123 -13.97 -2.46 2.84
CA THR A 123 -14.75 -3.53 2.20
C THR A 123 -15.19 -4.59 3.22
N LEU A 124 -14.28 -5.06 4.06
CA LEU A 124 -14.60 -6.01 5.13
C LEU A 124 -15.54 -5.40 6.17
N GLY A 125 -15.35 -4.13 6.53
CA GLY A 125 -16.23 -3.41 7.48
C GLY A 125 -17.67 -3.27 6.97
N ILE A 126 -17.86 -2.98 5.67
CA ILE A 126 -19.18 -2.96 5.04
C ILE A 126 -19.79 -4.36 5.05
N ILE A 127 -19.05 -5.38 4.60
CA ILE A 127 -19.57 -6.75 4.49
C ILE A 127 -19.99 -7.30 5.86
N THR A 128 -19.18 -7.07 6.88
CA THR A 128 -19.48 -7.49 8.26
C THR A 128 -20.68 -6.73 8.86
N ALA A 129 -20.81 -5.42 8.60
CA ALA A 129 -21.97 -4.65 9.02
C ALA A 129 -23.28 -5.11 8.36
N LEU A 130 -23.25 -5.43 7.06
CA LEU A 130 -24.43 -5.92 6.34
C LEU A 130 -24.83 -7.34 6.76
N ARG A 131 -23.88 -8.12 7.27
CA ARG A 131 -24.11 -9.48 7.79
C ARG A 131 -23.88 -9.52 9.30
N GLN A 132 -24.47 -8.57 10.01
CA GLN A 132 -24.36 -8.45 11.46
C GLN A 132 -24.72 -9.77 12.15
N TYR A 133 -23.94 -10.15 13.17
CA TYR A 133 -24.10 -11.40 13.94
C TYR A 133 -23.91 -12.69 13.13
N SER A 134 -23.42 -12.60 11.89
CA SER A 134 -23.03 -13.78 11.13
C SER A 134 -21.69 -14.33 11.62
N THR A 135 -21.40 -15.58 11.27
CA THR A 135 -20.08 -16.17 11.56
C THR A 135 -18.93 -15.43 10.85
N LEU A 136 -19.21 -14.79 9.71
CA LEU A 136 -18.25 -13.93 9.03
C LEU A 136 -17.95 -12.70 9.89
N ASP A 137 -18.99 -12.08 10.45
CA ASP A 137 -18.86 -10.92 11.35
C ASP A 137 -18.01 -11.25 12.58
N TYR A 138 -18.33 -12.33 13.29
CA TYR A 138 -17.53 -12.77 14.43
C TYR A 138 -16.09 -13.13 14.04
N GLY A 139 -15.87 -13.82 12.92
CA GLY A 139 -14.53 -14.20 12.46
C GLY A 139 -13.66 -13.01 12.09
N VAL A 140 -14.19 -12.06 11.32
CA VAL A 140 -13.46 -10.84 10.94
C VAL A 140 -13.21 -9.95 12.17
N THR A 141 -14.18 -9.82 13.06
CA THR A 141 -14.04 -9.05 14.31
C THR A 141 -12.96 -9.66 15.21
N PHE A 142 -12.95 -10.99 15.37
CA PHE A 142 -11.91 -11.70 16.11
C PHE A 142 -10.52 -11.47 15.50
N MET A 143 -10.36 -11.64 14.19
CA MET A 143 -9.08 -11.41 13.51
C MET A 143 -8.63 -9.95 13.62
N ALA A 144 -9.56 -8.99 13.52
CA ALA A 144 -9.26 -7.58 13.71
C ALA A 144 -8.75 -7.32 15.14
N PHE A 145 -9.41 -7.85 16.18
CA PHE A 145 -8.93 -7.71 17.55
C PHE A 145 -7.60 -8.40 17.81
N LEU A 146 -7.39 -9.58 17.22
CA LEU A 146 -6.13 -10.30 17.29
C LEU A 146 -5.00 -9.43 16.75
N PHE A 147 -5.09 -8.96 15.50
CA PHE A 147 -4.03 -8.12 14.90
C PHE A 147 -3.87 -6.77 15.57
N PHE A 148 -4.96 -6.16 16.05
CA PHE A 148 -4.89 -4.90 16.80
C PHE A 148 -4.13 -5.05 18.12
N SER A 149 -4.19 -6.24 18.75
CA SER A 149 -3.54 -6.51 20.04
C SER A 149 -2.08 -6.96 19.89
N LEU A 150 -1.63 -7.26 18.67
CA LEU A 150 -0.28 -7.74 18.41
C LEU A 150 0.68 -6.56 18.15
N PRO A 151 1.83 -6.49 18.85
CA PRO A 151 2.86 -5.50 18.53
C PRO A 151 3.36 -5.64 17.09
N ILE A 152 3.60 -4.51 16.42
CA ILE A 152 4.08 -4.49 15.02
C ILE A 152 5.37 -5.26 14.82
N PHE A 153 6.33 -5.15 15.75
CA PHE A 153 7.60 -5.85 15.63
C PHE A 153 7.40 -7.38 15.67
N TRP A 154 6.43 -7.88 16.44
CA TRP A 154 6.15 -9.31 16.53
C TRP A 154 5.56 -9.82 15.21
N VAL A 155 4.58 -9.10 14.65
CA VAL A 155 4.01 -9.43 13.33
C VAL A 155 5.09 -9.39 12.26
N ALA A 156 5.96 -8.39 12.27
CA ALA A 156 7.06 -8.27 11.32
C ALA A 156 8.07 -9.43 11.45
N VAL A 157 8.42 -9.85 12.67
CA VAL A 157 9.30 -11.02 12.90
C VAL A 157 8.65 -12.31 12.40
N LEU A 158 7.35 -12.52 12.65
CA LEU A 158 6.64 -13.69 12.11
C LEU A 158 6.58 -13.69 10.59
N LEU A 159 6.37 -12.51 9.97
CA LEU A 159 6.39 -12.36 8.52
C LEU A 159 7.78 -12.66 7.94
N LYS A 160 8.86 -12.27 8.64
CA LYS A 160 10.21 -12.67 8.24
C LYS A 160 10.42 -14.18 8.35
N GLU A 161 10.07 -14.78 9.47
CA GLU A 161 10.30 -16.21 9.70
C GLU A 161 9.48 -17.08 8.76
N PHE A 162 8.16 -16.91 8.73
CA PHE A 162 7.27 -17.77 7.96
C PHE A 162 7.07 -17.27 6.52
N GLY A 163 6.91 -15.96 6.33
CA GLY A 163 6.62 -15.36 5.03
C GLY A 163 7.84 -15.21 4.11
N ALA A 164 9.05 -15.09 4.68
CA ALA A 164 10.27 -14.92 3.89
C ALA A 164 11.22 -16.11 4.01
N ILE A 165 11.68 -16.43 5.22
CA ILE A 165 12.68 -17.49 5.44
C ILE A 165 12.08 -18.84 5.09
N GLY A 166 10.91 -19.16 5.64
CA GLY A 166 10.16 -20.38 5.35
C GLY A 166 9.81 -20.50 3.87
N PHE A 167 9.26 -19.45 3.26
CA PHE A 167 8.91 -19.44 1.83
C PHE A 167 10.14 -19.59 0.92
N ASN A 168 11.23 -18.87 1.19
CA ASN A 168 12.47 -19.01 0.41
C ASN A 168 13.07 -20.42 0.54
N ASN A 169 12.97 -21.06 1.71
CA ASN A 169 13.41 -22.43 1.90
C ASN A 169 12.53 -23.40 1.08
N PHE A 170 11.21 -23.20 1.09
CA PHE A 170 10.27 -23.95 0.26
C PHE A 170 10.59 -23.81 -1.24
N LEU A 171 10.91 -22.61 -1.72
CA LEU A 171 11.22 -22.39 -3.14
C LEU A 171 12.43 -23.16 -3.66
N ARG A 172 13.35 -23.60 -2.80
CA ARG A 172 14.49 -24.44 -3.22
C ARG A 172 14.01 -25.77 -3.77
N ASN A 173 13.05 -26.40 -3.10
CA ASN A 173 12.40 -27.65 -3.47
C ASN A 173 10.88 -27.51 -3.28
N PRO A 174 10.16 -26.91 -4.26
CA PRO A 174 8.77 -26.51 -4.12
C PRO A 174 7.80 -27.69 -4.31
N GLU A 175 8.08 -28.80 -3.65
CA GLU A 175 7.19 -29.94 -3.61
C GLU A 175 6.18 -29.71 -2.49
N VAL A 176 4.89 -29.77 -2.83
CA VAL A 176 3.81 -29.69 -1.85
C VAL A 176 3.25 -31.11 -1.67
N PRO A 177 3.56 -31.79 -0.54
CA PRO A 177 3.05 -33.13 -0.30
C PRO A 177 1.51 -33.17 -0.38
N LEU A 178 0.96 -34.30 -0.81
CA LEU A 178 -0.49 -34.48 -0.92
C LEU A 178 -1.20 -34.19 0.41
N SER A 179 -0.61 -34.59 1.54
CA SER A 179 -1.13 -34.30 2.88
C SER A 179 -1.22 -32.80 3.18
N VAL A 180 -0.22 -32.02 2.77
CA VAL A 180 -0.22 -30.55 2.91
C VAL A 180 -1.25 -29.92 1.98
N SER A 181 -1.35 -30.39 0.73
CA SER A 181 -2.35 -29.92 -0.24
C SER A 181 -3.79 -30.17 0.23
N LEU A 182 -4.05 -31.33 0.83
CA LEU A 182 -5.33 -31.66 1.46
C LEU A 182 -5.56 -30.79 2.70
N GLY A 183 -4.54 -30.64 3.56
CA GLY A 183 -4.63 -29.81 4.76
C GLY A 183 -4.97 -28.35 4.46
N ILE A 184 -4.26 -27.72 3.52
CA ILE A 184 -4.53 -26.35 3.06
C ILE A 184 -5.92 -26.25 2.43
N GLY A 185 -6.29 -27.23 1.60
CA GLY A 185 -7.64 -27.32 1.04
C GLY A 185 -8.71 -27.34 2.12
N VAL A 186 -8.54 -28.14 3.19
CA VAL A 186 -9.52 -28.26 4.28
C VAL A 186 -9.66 -26.91 5.00
N VAL A 187 -8.54 -26.26 5.30
CA VAL A 187 -8.53 -24.96 5.98
C VAL A 187 -9.23 -23.90 5.13
N LEU A 188 -8.84 -23.73 3.86
CA LEU A 188 -9.44 -22.72 2.98
C LEU A 188 -10.91 -23.04 2.62
N GLY A 189 -11.23 -24.32 2.47
CA GLY A 189 -12.61 -24.80 2.32
C GLY A 189 -13.47 -24.48 3.54
N ALA A 190 -12.95 -24.72 4.75
CA ALA A 190 -13.63 -24.37 6.00
C ALA A 190 -13.83 -22.85 6.14
N VAL A 191 -12.79 -22.05 5.88
CA VAL A 191 -12.88 -20.59 5.88
C VAL A 191 -13.97 -20.11 4.91
N THR A 192 -14.01 -20.67 3.70
CA THR A 192 -15.03 -20.30 2.70
C THR A 192 -16.42 -20.76 3.12
N ALA A 193 -16.57 -21.95 3.69
CA ALA A 193 -17.83 -22.41 4.25
C ALA A 193 -18.33 -21.48 5.36
N VAL A 194 -17.41 -20.96 6.19
CA VAL A 194 -17.73 -19.97 7.22
C VAL A 194 -18.21 -18.66 6.58
N ALA A 195 -17.54 -18.19 5.53
CA ALA A 195 -17.84 -16.92 4.85
C ALA A 195 -19.08 -16.95 3.93
N ALA A 196 -19.41 -18.09 3.31
CA ALA A 196 -20.42 -18.19 2.25
C ALA A 196 -21.85 -17.79 2.68
N GLY A 197 -22.17 -17.84 3.99
CA GLY A 197 -23.48 -17.50 4.54
C GLY A 197 -24.63 -18.42 4.05
N GLY A 198 -25.79 -18.36 4.71
CA GLY A 198 -26.97 -19.15 4.35
C GLY A 198 -26.99 -20.56 4.97
N ALA A 199 -27.83 -21.45 4.41
CA ALA A 199 -28.06 -22.79 4.94
C ALA A 199 -26.80 -23.66 4.95
N MET A 200 -26.71 -24.59 5.92
CA MET A 200 -25.56 -25.48 6.10
C MET A 200 -25.16 -26.21 4.81
N LYS A 201 -26.13 -26.67 4.01
CA LYS A 201 -25.88 -27.31 2.70
C LYS A 201 -25.11 -26.41 1.73
N ARG A 202 -25.47 -25.12 1.62
CA ARG A 202 -24.77 -24.16 0.75
C ARG A 202 -23.35 -23.89 1.24
N ARG A 203 -23.17 -23.80 2.56
CA ARG A 203 -21.86 -23.57 3.19
C ARG A 203 -20.93 -24.74 2.95
N LEU A 204 -21.41 -25.96 3.17
CA LEU A 204 -20.66 -27.20 2.91
C LEU A 204 -20.35 -27.37 1.42
N LEU A 205 -21.29 -27.06 0.53
CA LEU A 205 -21.05 -27.13 -0.91
C LEU A 205 -20.00 -26.10 -1.35
N ALA A 206 -20.10 -24.85 -0.89
CA ALA A 206 -19.11 -23.82 -1.19
C ALA A 206 -17.72 -24.20 -0.65
N GLY A 207 -17.65 -24.68 0.59
CA GLY A 207 -16.40 -25.16 1.19
C GLY A 207 -15.82 -26.38 0.49
N GLY A 208 -16.67 -27.35 0.10
CA GLY A 208 -16.26 -28.55 -0.64
C GLY A 208 -15.73 -28.22 -2.03
N VAL A 209 -16.36 -27.29 -2.75
CA VAL A 209 -15.86 -26.81 -4.05
C VAL A 209 -14.49 -26.14 -3.89
N VAL A 210 -14.32 -25.27 -2.89
CA VAL A 210 -13.02 -24.64 -2.63
C VAL A 210 -11.97 -25.65 -2.20
N PHE A 211 -12.31 -26.62 -1.35
CA PHE A 211 -11.42 -27.71 -0.96
C PHE A 211 -10.89 -28.45 -2.19
N VAL A 212 -11.78 -28.97 -3.03
CA VAL A 212 -11.39 -29.71 -4.24
C VAL A 212 -10.56 -28.83 -5.17
N PHE A 213 -10.98 -27.59 -5.38
CA PHE A 213 -10.29 -26.65 -6.27
C PHE A 213 -8.87 -26.33 -5.77
N VAL A 214 -8.73 -25.91 -4.52
CA VAL A 214 -7.43 -25.55 -3.93
C VAL A 214 -6.49 -26.75 -3.93
N THR A 215 -6.96 -27.92 -3.49
CA THR A 215 -6.14 -29.13 -3.47
C THR A 215 -5.70 -29.51 -4.89
N ALA A 216 -6.60 -29.49 -5.87
CA ALA A 216 -6.24 -29.80 -7.27
C ALA A 216 -5.23 -28.80 -7.84
N VAL A 217 -5.39 -27.50 -7.57
CA VAL A 217 -4.46 -26.45 -8.01
C VAL A 217 -3.08 -26.63 -7.37
N LEU A 218 -3.00 -26.94 -6.07
CA LEU A 218 -1.71 -27.16 -5.39
C LEU A 218 -0.99 -28.41 -5.91
N ILE A 219 -1.73 -29.49 -6.17
CA ILE A 219 -1.17 -30.70 -6.80
C ILE A 219 -0.64 -30.35 -8.20
N TYR A 220 -1.42 -29.60 -8.98
CA TYR A 220 -1.00 -29.16 -10.32
C TYR A 220 0.26 -28.27 -10.26
N PHE A 221 0.31 -27.28 -9.36
CA PHE A 221 1.46 -26.41 -9.17
C PHE A 221 2.70 -27.17 -8.71
N SER A 222 2.55 -28.15 -7.81
CA SER A 222 3.65 -29.02 -7.39
C SER A 222 4.14 -29.91 -8.54
N ALA A 223 3.23 -30.46 -9.35
CA ALA A 223 3.59 -31.34 -10.47
C ALA A 223 4.25 -30.59 -11.64
N THR A 224 3.98 -29.30 -11.79
CA THR A 224 4.51 -28.46 -12.89
C THR A 224 5.68 -27.57 -12.47
N GLU A 225 6.14 -27.69 -11.22
CA GLU A 225 7.13 -26.78 -10.62
C GLU A 225 6.76 -25.30 -10.77
N TRP A 226 5.46 -24.98 -10.79
CA TRP A 226 4.95 -23.63 -11.07
C TRP A 226 5.53 -22.57 -10.12
N PHE A 227 5.88 -22.93 -8.89
CA PHE A 227 6.49 -22.01 -7.93
C PHE A 227 7.92 -21.55 -8.31
N LYS A 228 8.66 -22.35 -9.10
CA LYS A 228 9.98 -21.98 -9.64
C LYS A 228 9.85 -21.21 -10.96
N THR A 229 8.91 -21.59 -11.80
CA THR A 229 8.67 -20.98 -13.12
C THR A 229 7.22 -20.56 -13.27
N PRO A 230 6.78 -19.52 -12.53
CA PRO A 230 5.39 -19.12 -12.55
C PRO A 230 5.02 -18.50 -13.90
N GLY A 231 3.77 -18.74 -14.29
CA GLY A 231 3.16 -18.18 -15.48
C GLY A 231 1.67 -18.50 -15.53
N LEU A 232 0.87 -17.56 -16.01
CA LEU A 232 -0.52 -17.78 -16.38
C LEU A 232 -0.60 -18.46 -17.76
N GLY A 233 0.15 -17.94 -18.73
CA GLY A 233 0.05 -18.36 -20.12
C GLY A 233 -1.30 -18.05 -20.77
N PRO A 234 -1.45 -18.35 -22.08
CA PRO A 234 -2.60 -17.90 -22.87
C PRO A 234 -3.92 -18.56 -22.44
N VAL A 235 -3.88 -19.82 -21.98
CA VAL A 235 -5.09 -20.57 -21.57
C VAL A 235 -5.69 -19.98 -20.29
N VAL A 236 -4.87 -19.72 -19.27
CA VAL A 236 -5.36 -19.13 -18.02
C VAL A 236 -5.82 -17.69 -18.26
N ILE A 237 -5.10 -16.91 -19.08
CA ILE A 237 -5.54 -15.57 -19.47
C ILE A 237 -6.88 -15.61 -20.19
N ALA A 238 -7.12 -16.58 -21.09
CA ALA A 238 -8.40 -16.73 -21.77
C ALA A 238 -9.55 -17.05 -20.79
N ILE A 239 -9.34 -17.99 -19.86
CA ILE A 239 -10.34 -18.39 -18.86
C ILE A 239 -10.62 -17.24 -17.89
N ALA A 240 -9.57 -16.64 -17.32
CA ALA A 240 -9.69 -15.50 -16.40
C ALA A 240 -10.30 -14.29 -17.11
N GLY A 241 -9.87 -14.01 -18.34
CA GLY A 241 -10.42 -12.97 -19.21
C GLY A 241 -11.91 -13.17 -19.49
N ALA A 242 -12.35 -14.39 -19.79
CA ALA A 242 -13.77 -14.69 -19.96
C ALA A 242 -14.54 -14.44 -18.65
N GLY A 243 -14.02 -14.87 -17.50
CA GLY A 243 -14.59 -14.57 -16.19
C GLY A 243 -14.71 -13.06 -15.93
N ILE A 244 -13.67 -12.29 -16.26
CA ILE A 244 -13.67 -10.83 -16.20
C ILE A 244 -14.73 -10.24 -17.13
N ALA A 245 -14.83 -10.72 -18.38
CA ALA A 245 -15.84 -10.25 -19.33
C ALA A 245 -17.27 -10.44 -18.79
N PHE A 246 -17.56 -11.60 -18.20
CA PHE A 246 -18.85 -11.87 -17.54
C PHE A 246 -19.08 -10.94 -16.35
N ALA A 247 -18.08 -10.78 -15.47
CA ALA A 247 -18.18 -9.95 -14.27
C ALA A 247 -18.37 -8.45 -14.63
N VAL A 248 -17.56 -7.93 -15.54
CA VAL A 248 -17.64 -6.54 -16.03
C VAL A 248 -18.98 -6.31 -16.72
N THR A 249 -19.44 -7.23 -17.56
CA THR A 249 -20.74 -7.10 -18.23
C THR A 249 -21.89 -7.11 -17.22
N LEU A 250 -21.85 -8.03 -16.24
CA LEU A 250 -22.83 -8.11 -15.16
C LEU A 250 -22.91 -6.78 -14.38
N LEU A 251 -21.76 -6.16 -14.10
CA LEU A 251 -21.68 -4.93 -13.31
C LEU A 251 -22.03 -3.66 -14.10
N SER A 252 -21.75 -3.62 -15.40
CA SER A 252 -21.86 -2.41 -16.22
C SER A 252 -23.16 -2.33 -17.04
N ALA A 253 -23.53 -3.39 -17.74
CA ALA A 253 -24.67 -3.42 -18.67
C ALA A 253 -25.75 -4.44 -18.29
N GLY A 254 -25.45 -5.35 -17.35
CA GLY A 254 -26.27 -6.50 -17.01
C GLY A 254 -26.16 -7.61 -18.04
N LEU A 255 -26.27 -8.87 -17.60
CA LEU A 255 -26.09 -10.04 -18.47
C LEU A 255 -27.17 -10.20 -19.55
N LYS A 256 -28.28 -9.46 -19.46
CA LYS A 256 -29.31 -9.44 -20.50
C LYS A 256 -28.84 -8.73 -21.78
N ASN A 257 -27.87 -7.82 -21.68
CA ASN A 257 -27.31 -7.14 -22.84
C ASN A 257 -26.29 -8.03 -23.57
N ARG A 258 -26.76 -8.83 -24.53
CA ARG A 258 -25.93 -9.78 -25.29
C ARG A 258 -24.84 -9.10 -26.12
N ARG A 259 -25.08 -7.88 -26.63
CA ARG A 259 -24.09 -7.15 -27.44
C ARG A 259 -22.92 -6.67 -26.59
N ALA A 260 -23.19 -6.19 -25.37
CA ALA A 260 -22.14 -5.84 -24.42
C ALA A 260 -21.30 -7.06 -24.03
N LEU A 261 -21.95 -8.21 -23.74
CA LEU A 261 -21.25 -9.45 -23.42
C LEU A 261 -20.38 -9.94 -24.58
N GLN A 262 -20.92 -9.97 -25.80
CA GLN A 262 -20.18 -10.36 -26.99
C GLN A 262 -18.97 -9.44 -27.24
N SER A 263 -19.15 -8.12 -27.10
CA SER A 263 -18.06 -7.15 -27.24
C SER A 263 -16.95 -7.40 -26.23
N ALA A 264 -17.31 -7.68 -24.97
CA ALA A 264 -16.34 -8.02 -23.92
C ALA A 264 -15.62 -9.35 -24.21
N LEU A 265 -16.33 -10.41 -24.64
CA LEU A 265 -15.73 -11.69 -24.98
C LEU A 265 -14.80 -11.60 -26.21
N ILE A 266 -15.15 -10.80 -27.22
CA ILE A 266 -14.29 -10.52 -28.36
C ILE A 266 -13.02 -9.79 -27.90
N ALA A 267 -13.14 -8.83 -26.98
CA ALA A 267 -11.98 -8.16 -26.40
C ALA A 267 -11.03 -9.14 -25.69
N VAL A 268 -11.55 -10.19 -25.04
CA VAL A 268 -10.72 -11.27 -24.48
C VAL A 268 -10.00 -12.03 -25.59
N GLY A 269 -10.72 -12.43 -26.65
CA GLY A 269 -10.12 -13.13 -27.79
C GLY A 269 -9.01 -12.33 -28.46
N VAL A 270 -9.24 -11.02 -28.69
CA VAL A 270 -8.22 -10.09 -29.19
C VAL A 270 -7.05 -9.99 -28.22
N GLY A 271 -7.30 -9.90 -26.91
CA GLY A 271 -6.26 -9.89 -25.88
C GLY A 271 -5.38 -11.15 -25.91
N VAL A 272 -5.97 -12.33 -26.11
CA VAL A 272 -5.22 -13.59 -26.25
C VAL A 272 -4.37 -13.62 -27.52
N VAL A 273 -4.82 -13.02 -28.62
CA VAL A 273 -3.98 -12.86 -29.82
C VAL A 273 -2.84 -11.86 -29.55
N LEU A 274 -3.16 -10.72 -28.94
CA LEU A 274 -2.19 -9.69 -28.58
C LEU A 274 -1.13 -10.20 -27.60
N TYR A 275 -1.47 -11.16 -26.73
CA TYR A 275 -0.49 -11.83 -25.87
C TYR A 275 0.73 -12.32 -26.65
N PHE A 276 0.53 -13.01 -27.78
CA PHE A 276 1.65 -13.50 -28.60
C PHE A 276 2.39 -12.39 -29.33
N VAL A 277 1.66 -11.37 -29.80
CA VAL A 277 2.23 -10.24 -30.55
C VAL A 277 3.07 -9.33 -29.65
N LEU A 278 2.69 -9.18 -28.38
CA LEU A 278 3.34 -8.25 -27.46
C LEU A 278 4.59 -8.82 -26.77
N GLN A 279 4.81 -10.13 -26.75
CA GLN A 279 5.96 -10.72 -26.05
C GLN A 279 7.32 -10.14 -26.47
N PRO A 280 7.64 -9.97 -27.78
CA PRO A 280 8.91 -9.37 -28.19
C PRO A 280 9.03 -7.92 -27.74
N LEU A 281 7.95 -7.15 -27.83
CA LEU A 281 7.91 -5.75 -27.41
C LEU A 281 8.14 -5.63 -25.90
N LEU A 282 7.57 -6.53 -25.11
CA LEU A 282 7.71 -6.54 -23.65
C LEU A 282 9.11 -6.90 -23.17
N ASN A 283 9.98 -7.49 -24.01
CA ASN A 283 11.37 -7.75 -23.61
C ASN A 283 12.17 -6.47 -23.33
N GLU A 284 11.89 -5.39 -24.06
CA GLU A 284 12.57 -4.09 -23.91
C GLU A 284 11.66 -3.06 -23.21
N ALA A 285 10.78 -3.54 -22.32
CA ALA A 285 9.77 -2.70 -21.71
C ALA A 285 10.35 -1.59 -20.85
N THR A 286 9.80 -0.40 -21.02
CA THR A 286 9.98 0.74 -20.11
C THR A 286 8.66 1.06 -19.42
N PHE A 287 8.73 1.78 -18.29
CA PHE A 287 7.52 2.21 -17.57
C PHE A 287 6.53 2.96 -18.47
N LEU A 288 7.02 3.87 -19.32
CA LEU A 288 6.19 4.63 -20.25
C LEU A 288 5.49 3.72 -21.26
N MET A 289 6.18 2.69 -21.76
CA MET A 289 5.58 1.72 -22.68
C MET A 289 4.43 0.94 -22.04
N ILE A 290 4.56 0.56 -20.76
CA ILE A 290 3.46 -0.10 -20.03
C ILE A 290 2.24 0.82 -19.90
N VAL A 291 2.45 2.11 -19.62
CA VAL A 291 1.37 3.10 -19.59
C VAL A 291 0.71 3.25 -20.96
N LEU A 292 1.49 3.33 -22.04
CA LEU A 292 0.96 3.40 -23.40
C LEU A 292 0.20 2.14 -23.79
N LEU A 293 0.69 0.95 -23.42
CA LEU A 293 -0.02 -0.30 -23.64
C LEU A 293 -1.34 -0.33 -22.89
N ALA A 294 -1.37 0.10 -21.63
CA ALA A 294 -2.61 0.20 -20.86
C ALA A 294 -3.64 1.10 -21.55
N VAL A 295 -3.23 2.26 -22.08
CA VAL A 295 -4.09 3.14 -22.89
C VAL A 295 -4.53 2.46 -24.19
N ALA A 296 -3.61 1.77 -24.88
CA ALA A 296 -3.92 1.05 -26.12
C ALA A 296 -4.96 -0.05 -25.92
N PHE A 297 -4.86 -0.84 -24.85
CA PHE A 297 -5.88 -1.84 -24.50
C PHE A 297 -7.25 -1.21 -24.25
N VAL A 298 -7.31 -0.06 -23.56
CA VAL A 298 -8.57 0.69 -23.40
C VAL A 298 -9.13 1.12 -24.76
N LEU A 299 -8.31 1.70 -25.63
CA LEU A 299 -8.73 2.16 -26.96
C LEU A 299 -9.19 1.01 -27.86
N ILE A 300 -8.51 -0.14 -27.82
CA ILE A 300 -8.91 -1.35 -28.55
C ILE A 300 -10.27 -1.82 -28.04
N GLY A 301 -10.48 -1.90 -26.73
CA GLY A 301 -11.77 -2.26 -26.16
C GLY A 301 -12.88 -1.28 -26.54
N VAL A 302 -12.60 0.03 -26.53
CA VAL A 302 -13.53 1.06 -27.02
C VAL A 302 -13.87 0.84 -28.50
N GLY A 303 -12.89 0.57 -29.35
CA GLY A 303 -13.08 0.28 -30.77
C GLY A 303 -13.95 -0.96 -31.00
N ILE A 304 -13.68 -2.06 -30.30
CA ILE A 304 -14.48 -3.30 -30.36
C ILE A 304 -15.92 -3.02 -29.97
N GLY A 305 -16.15 -2.33 -28.85
CA GLY A 305 -17.49 -1.99 -28.39
C GLY A 305 -18.23 -1.00 -29.29
N TYR A 306 -17.51 -0.11 -29.99
CA TYR A 306 -18.09 0.80 -30.98
C TYR A 306 -18.59 0.03 -32.22
N LEU A 307 -17.79 -0.91 -32.73
CA LEU A 307 -18.12 -1.73 -33.90
C LEU A 307 -19.23 -2.75 -33.60
N MET A 308 -19.18 -3.41 -32.44
CA MET A 308 -20.10 -4.51 -32.09
C MET A 308 -21.35 -4.08 -31.31
N GLY A 309 -21.36 -2.86 -30.76
CA GLY A 309 -22.38 -2.40 -29.81
C GLY A 309 -23.76 -2.04 -30.39
N GLY A 310 -23.91 -1.99 -31.72
CA GLY A 310 -25.21 -1.75 -32.37
C GLY A 310 -25.88 -0.44 -31.94
N TYR A 311 -27.08 -0.54 -31.35
CA TYR A 311 -27.86 0.58 -30.81
C TYR A 311 -27.39 1.02 -29.41
N ASP A 312 -26.76 0.14 -28.64
CA ASP A 312 -26.27 0.40 -27.26
C ASP A 312 -24.74 0.55 -27.21
N ARG A 313 -24.19 1.37 -28.11
CA ARG A 313 -22.72 1.52 -28.26
C ARG A 313 -22.05 1.97 -26.97
N GLY A 314 -22.65 2.90 -26.23
CA GLY A 314 -22.05 3.43 -25.00
C GLY A 314 -21.84 2.37 -23.92
N GLN A 315 -22.79 1.45 -23.73
CA GLN A 315 -22.66 0.36 -22.75
C GLN A 315 -21.63 -0.69 -23.21
N SER A 316 -21.67 -1.03 -24.50
CA SER A 316 -20.76 -2.02 -25.10
C SER A 316 -19.31 -1.53 -25.10
N MET A 317 -19.06 -0.25 -25.42
CA MET A 317 -17.75 0.40 -25.36
C MET A 317 -17.17 0.35 -23.94
N ARG A 318 -17.96 0.70 -22.92
CA ARG A 318 -17.51 0.67 -21.52
C ARG A 318 -17.17 -0.76 -21.06
N ALA A 319 -18.04 -1.72 -21.34
CA ALA A 319 -17.81 -3.11 -20.96
C ALA A 319 -16.55 -3.69 -21.63
N ALA A 320 -16.39 -3.47 -22.94
CA ALA A 320 -15.23 -3.94 -23.69
C ALA A 320 -13.93 -3.21 -23.31
N ALA A 321 -13.97 -1.90 -23.06
CA ALA A 321 -12.81 -1.11 -22.61
C ALA A 321 -12.25 -1.60 -21.26
N ILE A 322 -13.13 -1.77 -20.26
CA ILE A 322 -12.73 -2.27 -18.93
C ILE A 322 -12.21 -3.70 -19.05
N THR A 323 -12.88 -4.56 -19.83
CA THR A 323 -12.45 -5.95 -20.03
C THR A 323 -11.08 -6.01 -20.70
N SER A 324 -10.86 -5.25 -21.77
CA SER A 324 -9.59 -5.22 -22.50
C SER A 324 -8.44 -4.69 -21.64
N PHE A 325 -8.68 -3.63 -20.87
CA PHE A 325 -7.70 -3.11 -19.89
C PHE A 325 -7.28 -4.18 -18.86
N LEU A 326 -8.26 -4.89 -18.28
CA LEU A 326 -7.98 -5.93 -17.29
C LEU A 326 -7.29 -7.15 -17.90
N VAL A 327 -7.61 -7.53 -19.14
CA VAL A 327 -6.87 -8.58 -19.88
C VAL A 327 -5.44 -8.13 -20.18
N GLY A 328 -5.24 -6.87 -20.59
CA GLY A 328 -3.91 -6.28 -20.75
C GLY A 328 -3.10 -6.32 -19.45
N PHE A 329 -3.74 -6.03 -18.31
CA PHE A 329 -3.12 -6.18 -16.99
C PHE A 329 -2.72 -7.64 -16.70
N LEU A 330 -3.55 -8.63 -17.04
CA LEU A 330 -3.17 -10.05 -16.90
C LEU A 330 -1.95 -10.43 -17.76
N ILE A 331 -1.82 -9.85 -18.95
CA ILE A 331 -0.65 -10.07 -19.83
C ILE A 331 0.61 -9.48 -19.21
N VAL A 332 0.54 -8.25 -18.68
CA VAL A 332 1.66 -7.61 -17.97
C VAL A 332 2.03 -8.38 -16.70
N LEU A 333 1.02 -8.86 -15.95
CA LEU A 333 1.22 -9.68 -14.77
C LEU A 333 1.88 -11.01 -15.12
N ASP A 334 1.46 -11.66 -16.19
CA ASP A 334 2.07 -12.88 -16.70
C ASP A 334 3.54 -12.65 -17.06
N ARG A 335 3.87 -11.51 -17.69
CA ARG A 335 5.27 -11.16 -17.99
C ARG A 335 6.12 -10.99 -16.73
N PHE A 336 5.60 -10.39 -15.67
CA PHE A 336 6.27 -10.36 -14.37
C PHE A 336 6.53 -11.77 -13.82
N MET A 337 5.57 -12.69 -13.95
CA MET A 337 5.75 -14.08 -13.54
C MET A 337 6.82 -14.77 -14.39
N GLN A 338 6.84 -14.56 -15.70
CA GLN A 338 7.85 -15.12 -16.59
C GLN A 338 9.28 -14.59 -16.31
N ALA A 339 9.42 -13.39 -15.76
CA ALA A 339 10.71 -12.83 -15.35
C ALA A 339 11.24 -13.43 -14.02
N TRP A 340 10.39 -14.14 -13.28
CA TRP A 340 10.73 -14.70 -11.98
C TRP A 340 11.96 -15.63 -11.98
N PRO A 341 12.14 -16.57 -12.93
CA PRO A 341 13.34 -17.41 -12.95
C PRO A 341 14.63 -16.63 -13.16
N SER A 342 14.58 -15.53 -13.93
CA SER A 342 15.74 -14.64 -14.13
C SER A 342 16.11 -13.92 -12.84
N TYR A 343 15.10 -13.42 -12.10
CA TYR A 343 15.29 -12.80 -10.80
C TYR A 343 15.79 -13.81 -9.74
N PHE A 344 15.15 -14.98 -9.65
CA PHE A 344 15.49 -16.02 -8.69
C PHE A 344 16.94 -16.52 -8.83
N ASN A 345 17.39 -16.73 -10.06
CA ASN A 345 18.74 -17.22 -10.38
C ASN A 345 19.80 -16.10 -10.44
N ASN A 346 19.42 -14.84 -10.22
CA ASN A 346 20.38 -13.74 -10.22
C ASN A 346 21.43 -13.95 -9.11
N SER A 347 22.70 -13.69 -9.45
CA SER A 347 23.85 -13.91 -8.56
C SER A 347 23.77 -13.11 -7.25
N ARG A 348 23.04 -11.99 -7.25
CA ARG A 348 22.80 -11.17 -6.06
C ARG A 348 21.67 -11.69 -5.18
N VAL A 349 20.62 -12.26 -5.77
CA VAL A 349 19.43 -12.78 -5.09
C VAL A 349 19.67 -14.17 -4.49
N ARG A 350 20.54 -14.97 -5.13
CA ARG A 350 21.03 -16.26 -4.60
C ARG A 350 19.90 -17.25 -4.24
N GLY A 351 18.83 -17.29 -5.03
CA GLY A 351 17.68 -18.17 -4.81
C GLY A 351 16.86 -17.84 -3.55
N ARG A 352 16.95 -16.60 -3.02
CA ARG A 352 16.13 -16.12 -1.90
C ARG A 352 15.39 -14.84 -2.29
N PRO A 353 14.39 -14.93 -3.19
CA PRO A 353 13.75 -13.77 -3.80
C PRO A 353 12.99 -12.89 -2.81
N ILE A 354 12.45 -13.44 -1.73
CA ILE A 354 11.74 -12.65 -0.73
C ILE A 354 12.74 -12.07 0.26
N ALA A 355 13.00 -10.77 0.16
CA ALA A 355 13.95 -10.09 1.02
C ALA A 355 13.42 -9.89 2.44
N THR A 356 14.32 -10.02 3.42
CA THR A 356 14.01 -9.75 4.83
C THR A 356 14.55 -8.39 5.30
N ILE A 357 15.43 -7.78 4.52
CA ILE A 357 16.10 -6.51 4.85
C ILE A 357 16.29 -5.65 3.61
N GLY A 358 16.30 -4.33 3.80
CA GLY A 358 16.62 -3.34 2.77
C GLY A 358 15.45 -3.01 1.84
N ALA A 359 15.61 -1.96 1.05
CA ALA A 359 14.62 -1.50 0.06
C ALA A 359 14.82 -2.09 -1.35
N SER A 360 16.04 -2.56 -1.63
CA SER A 360 16.42 -3.19 -2.90
C SER A 360 17.69 -4.02 -2.71
N THR A 361 17.96 -4.90 -3.67
CA THR A 361 19.21 -5.67 -3.70
C THR A 361 20.36 -4.78 -4.22
N PRO A 362 21.47 -4.61 -3.47
CA PRO A 362 22.57 -3.75 -3.90
C PRO A 362 23.26 -4.25 -5.18
N ASN A 363 23.41 -3.34 -6.15
CA ASN A 363 24.04 -3.58 -7.45
C ASN A 363 23.43 -4.77 -8.20
N ILE A 364 22.11 -4.92 -8.12
CA ILE A 364 21.38 -5.83 -8.99
C ILE A 364 21.29 -5.23 -10.40
N GLU A 365 21.66 -6.03 -11.39
CA GLU A 365 21.49 -5.69 -12.80
C GLU A 365 20.33 -6.53 -13.35
N GLY A 366 19.52 -5.92 -14.21
CA GLY A 366 18.35 -6.56 -14.79
C GLY A 366 17.55 -5.60 -15.67
N ASP A 367 16.62 -6.18 -16.42
CA ASP A 367 15.62 -5.42 -17.16
C ASP A 367 14.57 -4.82 -16.21
N PHE A 368 13.62 -4.08 -16.78
CA PHE A 368 12.50 -3.49 -16.05
C PHE A 368 11.74 -4.51 -15.18
N TRP A 369 11.61 -5.75 -15.64
CA TRP A 369 10.86 -6.79 -14.94
C TRP A 369 11.63 -7.32 -13.73
N VAL A 370 12.93 -7.60 -13.88
CA VAL A 370 13.80 -8.04 -12.78
C VAL A 370 13.91 -6.98 -11.70
N LEU A 371 14.13 -5.71 -12.07
CA LEU A 371 14.18 -4.59 -11.11
C LEU A 371 12.84 -4.34 -10.43
N GLY A 372 11.73 -4.52 -11.16
CA GLY A 372 10.39 -4.45 -10.61
C GLY A 372 10.08 -5.57 -9.62
N LEU A 373 10.52 -6.80 -9.90
CA LEU A 373 10.41 -7.94 -8.98
C LEU A 373 11.24 -7.73 -7.71
N ASP A 374 12.47 -7.22 -7.85
CA ASP A 374 13.31 -6.85 -6.70
C ASP A 374 12.58 -5.85 -5.79
N SER A 375 12.16 -4.72 -6.34
CA SER A 375 11.43 -3.69 -5.60
C SER A 375 10.16 -4.23 -4.93
N PHE A 376 9.38 -5.05 -5.65
CA PHE A 376 8.15 -5.64 -5.12
C PHE A 376 8.40 -6.62 -3.96
N THR A 377 9.39 -7.50 -4.10
CA THR A 377 9.72 -8.50 -3.07
C THR A 377 10.33 -7.91 -1.81
N HIS A 378 10.99 -6.75 -1.92
CA HIS A 378 11.44 -5.96 -0.77
C HIS A 378 10.27 -5.24 -0.06
N LEU A 379 9.24 -4.84 -0.79
CA LEU A 379 8.09 -4.11 -0.23
C LEU A 379 7.00 -5.02 0.35
N ILE A 380 6.90 -6.29 -0.06
CA ILE A 380 5.76 -7.15 0.27
C ILE A 380 5.58 -7.35 1.79
N LEU A 381 6.64 -7.67 2.53
CA LEU A 381 6.53 -7.95 3.97
C LEU A 381 6.31 -6.68 4.79
N PRO A 382 7.08 -5.58 4.59
CA PRO A 382 6.81 -4.32 5.29
C PRO A 382 5.38 -3.82 5.04
N THR A 383 4.91 -3.90 3.79
CA THR A 383 3.55 -3.45 3.41
C THR A 383 2.50 -4.34 4.06
N LEU A 384 2.67 -5.67 4.06
CA LEU A 384 1.75 -6.59 4.74
C LEU A 384 1.69 -6.34 6.25
N ALA A 385 2.83 -6.07 6.89
CA ALA A 385 2.88 -5.77 8.32
C ALA A 385 2.04 -4.53 8.67
N LEU A 386 2.17 -3.46 7.88
CA LEU A 386 1.39 -2.23 8.05
C LEU A 386 -0.10 -2.42 7.69
N ILE A 387 -0.41 -3.21 6.66
CA ILE A 387 -1.79 -3.53 6.28
C ILE A 387 -2.50 -4.26 7.42
N LEU A 388 -1.89 -5.29 8.00
CA LEU A 388 -2.54 -6.13 9.02
C LEU A 388 -2.99 -5.33 10.24
N ILE A 389 -2.18 -4.36 10.69
CA ILE A 389 -2.50 -3.50 11.83
C ILE A 389 -3.58 -2.49 11.45
N SER A 390 -3.39 -1.82 10.31
CA SER A 390 -4.32 -0.76 9.86
C SER A 390 -5.70 -1.31 9.51
N LEU A 391 -5.75 -2.53 8.96
CA LEU A 391 -6.98 -3.21 8.54
C LEU A 391 -7.93 -3.42 9.72
N ALA A 392 -7.42 -3.72 10.91
CA ALA A 392 -8.23 -3.89 12.11
C ALA A 392 -9.00 -2.60 12.47
N SER A 393 -8.31 -1.46 12.45
CA SER A 393 -8.90 -0.15 12.69
C SER A 393 -9.95 0.18 11.64
N TYR A 394 -9.61 0.12 10.35
CA TYR A 394 -10.54 0.46 9.27
C TYR A 394 -11.79 -0.43 9.25
N THR A 395 -11.62 -1.73 9.49
CA THR A 395 -12.75 -2.67 9.55
C THR A 395 -13.69 -2.33 10.70
N ARG A 396 -13.15 -2.08 11.90
CA ARG A 396 -13.94 -1.75 13.10
C ARG A 396 -14.71 -0.45 12.95
N PHE A 397 -14.04 0.62 12.52
CA PHE A 397 -14.67 1.93 12.38
C PHE A 397 -15.70 1.97 11.25
N THR A 398 -15.40 1.33 10.12
CA THR A 398 -16.35 1.22 9.00
C THR A 398 -17.57 0.42 9.42
N ARG A 399 -17.38 -0.70 10.12
CA ARG A 399 -18.48 -1.51 10.63
C ARG A 399 -19.37 -0.72 11.59
N ALA A 400 -18.79 -0.04 12.56
CA ALA A 400 -19.53 0.77 13.54
C ALA A 400 -20.35 1.87 12.85
N SER A 401 -19.72 2.64 11.94
CA SER A 401 -20.38 3.72 11.20
C SER A 401 -21.51 3.20 10.31
N MET A 402 -21.30 2.06 9.65
CA MET A 402 -22.32 1.43 8.82
C MET A 402 -23.52 0.95 9.66
N LEU A 403 -23.29 0.33 10.83
CA LEU A 403 -24.37 -0.11 11.71
C LEU A 403 -25.19 1.07 12.25
N GLU A 404 -24.54 2.16 12.63
CA GLU A 404 -25.23 3.38 13.08
C GLU A 404 -26.12 3.95 11.96
N ILE A 405 -25.54 4.15 10.77
CA ILE A 405 -26.24 4.76 9.65
C ILE A 405 -27.38 3.89 9.13
N MET A 406 -27.19 2.57 9.07
CA MET A 406 -28.23 1.64 8.61
C MET A 406 -29.48 1.64 9.49
N ASN A 407 -29.38 2.15 10.73
CA ASN A 407 -30.48 2.30 11.68
C ASN A 407 -31.17 3.68 11.61
N MET A 408 -30.70 4.62 10.79
CA MET A 408 -31.26 5.96 10.65
C MET A 408 -32.59 5.96 9.89
N ASP A 409 -33.49 6.89 10.23
CA ASP A 409 -34.84 6.96 9.64
C ASP A 409 -34.84 7.22 8.13
N TYR A 410 -33.88 8.01 7.61
CA TYR A 410 -33.79 8.26 6.17
C TYR A 410 -33.45 6.98 5.37
N ILE A 411 -32.78 6.00 5.98
CA ILE A 411 -32.53 4.68 5.37
C ILE A 411 -33.83 3.88 5.33
N ARG A 412 -34.64 3.93 6.39
CA ARG A 412 -35.97 3.30 6.41
C ARG A 412 -36.88 3.92 5.35
N THR A 413 -36.87 5.25 5.21
CA THR A 413 -37.61 5.94 4.15
C THR A 413 -37.12 5.54 2.75
N ALA A 414 -35.80 5.41 2.55
CA ALA A 414 -35.24 4.96 1.28
C ALA A 414 -35.71 3.54 0.90
N ARG A 415 -35.76 2.62 1.87
CA ARG A 415 -36.33 1.28 1.69
C ARG A 415 -37.83 1.32 1.42
N ALA A 416 -38.59 2.12 2.16
CA ALA A 416 -40.03 2.28 1.98
C ALA A 416 -40.39 2.85 0.59
N LYS A 417 -39.51 3.65 -0.01
CA LYS A 417 -39.62 4.11 -1.41
C LYS A 417 -39.32 3.03 -2.46
N GLY A 418 -39.00 1.80 -2.06
CA GLY A 418 -38.74 0.68 -2.97
C GLY A 418 -37.35 0.68 -3.60
N LEU A 419 -36.40 1.45 -3.07
CA LEU A 419 -35.01 1.44 -3.58
C LEU A 419 -34.35 0.09 -3.30
N SER A 420 -33.56 -0.40 -4.26
CA SER A 420 -32.81 -1.66 -4.09
C SER A 420 -31.81 -1.56 -2.93
N GLU A 421 -31.59 -2.66 -2.20
CA GLU A 421 -30.62 -2.70 -1.10
C GLU A 421 -29.22 -2.23 -1.54
N ARG A 422 -28.79 -2.55 -2.77
CA ARG A 422 -27.52 -2.04 -3.31
C ARG A 422 -27.49 -0.51 -3.38
N THR A 423 -28.59 0.12 -3.79
CA THR A 423 -28.69 1.59 -3.83
C THR A 423 -28.73 2.17 -2.43
N VAL A 424 -29.51 1.58 -1.53
CA VAL A 424 -29.59 1.99 -0.12
C VAL A 424 -28.19 1.93 0.52
N VAL A 425 -27.48 0.82 0.38
CA VAL A 425 -26.13 0.64 0.93
C VAL A 425 -25.11 1.56 0.27
N MET A 426 -24.91 1.48 -1.04
CA MET A 426 -23.79 2.18 -1.69
C MET A 426 -24.00 3.70 -1.80
N ARG A 427 -25.25 4.13 -2.04
CA ARG A 427 -25.54 5.55 -2.33
C ARG A 427 -25.98 6.33 -1.09
N HIS A 428 -26.71 5.70 -0.17
CA HIS A 428 -27.29 6.38 0.98
C HIS A 428 -26.56 6.07 2.30
N ALA A 429 -26.19 4.82 2.55
CA ALA A 429 -25.52 4.46 3.80
C ALA A 429 -24.01 4.75 3.73
N PHE A 430 -23.31 4.10 2.80
CA PHE A 430 -21.86 4.14 2.68
C PHE A 430 -21.31 5.55 2.47
N ARG A 431 -21.95 6.34 1.59
CA ARG A 431 -21.53 7.73 1.36
C ARG A 431 -21.52 8.57 2.63
N ASN A 432 -22.49 8.35 3.53
CA ASN A 432 -22.54 9.05 4.81
C ASN A 432 -21.60 8.40 5.84
N ALA A 433 -21.34 7.10 5.73
CA ALA A 433 -20.38 6.39 6.59
C ALA A 433 -18.94 6.82 6.33
N LEU A 434 -18.65 7.37 5.16
CA LEU A 434 -17.34 7.92 4.82
C LEU A 434 -16.98 9.19 5.62
N ILE A 435 -17.96 9.89 6.21
CA ILE A 435 -17.71 11.16 6.89
C ILE A 435 -16.79 10.98 8.11
N PRO A 436 -17.06 10.06 9.07
CA PRO A 436 -16.11 9.76 10.14
C PRO A 436 -14.82 9.11 9.64
N ILE A 437 -14.92 8.23 8.63
CA ILE A 437 -13.77 7.49 8.09
C ILE A 437 -12.74 8.44 7.47
N ALA A 438 -13.18 9.50 6.77
CA ALA A 438 -12.28 10.49 6.17
C ALA A 438 -11.39 11.19 7.23
N THR A 439 -11.93 11.41 8.42
CA THR A 439 -11.17 12.01 9.54
C THR A 439 -10.12 11.04 10.08
N ILE A 440 -10.50 9.76 10.24
CA ILE A 440 -9.60 8.71 10.72
C ILE A 440 -8.46 8.49 9.74
N VAL A 441 -8.74 8.45 8.44
CA VAL A 441 -7.72 8.29 7.39
C VAL A 441 -6.63 9.36 7.50
N ALA A 442 -6.99 10.63 7.70
CA ALA A 442 -5.98 11.69 7.82
C ALA A 442 -5.16 11.60 9.11
N PHE A 443 -5.79 11.25 10.22
CA PHE A 443 -5.07 11.01 11.48
C PHE A 443 -4.10 9.83 11.34
N ASP A 444 -4.57 8.73 10.77
CA ASP A 444 -3.77 7.51 10.58
C ASP A 444 -2.59 7.74 9.65
N ILE A 445 -2.72 8.52 8.58
CA ILE A 445 -1.56 8.81 7.70
C ILE A 445 -0.45 9.53 8.47
N GLY A 446 -0.79 10.49 9.34
CA GLY A 446 0.19 11.15 10.21
C GLY A 446 0.83 10.18 11.21
N ALA A 447 0.01 9.34 11.84
CA ALA A 447 0.46 8.32 12.79
C ALA A 447 1.32 7.23 12.13
N LEU A 448 1.00 6.83 10.90
CA LEU A 448 1.70 5.78 10.16
C LEU A 448 3.12 6.18 9.78
N ILE A 449 3.40 7.47 9.56
CA ILE A 449 4.78 7.92 9.36
C ILE A 449 5.60 7.75 10.65
N GLY A 450 5.01 8.01 11.82
CA GLY A 450 5.63 7.72 13.11
C GLY A 450 5.74 6.22 13.42
N GLY A 451 4.71 5.44 13.07
CA GLY A 451 4.70 3.98 13.25
C GLY A 451 5.62 3.23 12.29
N ALA A 452 5.86 3.79 11.09
CA ALA A 452 6.76 3.26 10.08
C ALA A 452 8.18 3.13 10.61
N VAL A 453 8.59 3.93 11.60
CA VAL A 453 9.89 3.83 12.27
C VAL A 453 10.16 2.39 12.76
N ILE A 454 9.17 1.72 13.34
CA ILE A 454 9.35 0.34 13.85
C ILE A 454 9.42 -0.65 12.68
N THR A 455 8.59 -0.47 11.67
CA THR A 455 8.61 -1.34 10.48
C THR A 455 9.94 -1.19 9.71
N GLU A 456 10.40 0.04 9.51
CA GLU A 456 11.66 0.37 8.82
C GLU A 456 12.87 -0.19 9.55
N THR A 457 12.91 -0.09 10.89
CA THR A 457 14.00 -0.68 11.68
C THR A 457 13.98 -2.20 11.61
N VAL A 458 12.82 -2.83 11.80
CA VAL A 458 12.71 -4.28 11.75
C VAL A 458 13.10 -4.80 10.37
N PHE A 459 12.65 -4.19 9.28
CA PHE A 459 13.03 -4.58 7.91
C PHE A 459 14.29 -3.89 7.37
N SER A 460 15.03 -3.15 8.21
CA SER A 460 16.25 -2.41 7.83
C SER A 460 16.10 -1.60 6.53
N VAL A 461 14.93 -1.00 6.33
CA VAL A 461 14.63 -0.10 5.22
C VAL A 461 15.16 1.27 5.61
N ARG A 462 16.01 1.87 4.76
CA ARG A 462 16.57 3.21 4.99
C ARG A 462 15.53 4.29 4.67
N GLY A 463 14.51 4.38 5.51
CA GLY A 463 13.47 5.42 5.47
C GLY A 463 13.73 6.55 6.46
N MET A 464 12.75 7.44 6.57
CA MET A 464 12.80 8.60 7.47
C MET A 464 12.89 8.19 8.93
N GLY A 465 12.26 7.08 9.33
CA GLY A 465 12.31 6.61 10.70
C GLY A 465 13.67 6.05 11.09
N PHE A 466 14.35 5.37 10.16
CA PHE A 466 15.75 4.99 10.34
C PHE A 466 16.63 6.24 10.54
N LEU A 467 16.50 7.24 9.66
CA LEU A 467 17.28 8.49 9.74
C LEU A 467 17.03 9.26 11.05
N PHE A 468 15.79 9.25 11.53
CA PHE A 468 15.42 9.86 12.80
C PHE A 468 16.05 9.15 14.00
N LEU A 469 15.96 7.81 14.05
CA LEU A 469 16.56 7.03 15.15
C LEU A 469 18.09 7.08 15.13
N ASP A 470 18.69 7.05 13.95
CA ASP A 470 20.14 7.20 13.77
C ASP A 470 20.62 8.57 14.30
N GLY A 471 19.89 9.64 13.98
CA GLY A 471 20.16 10.97 14.52
C GLY A 471 20.00 11.07 16.04
N ILE A 472 18.98 10.42 16.62
CA ILE A 472 18.82 10.37 18.09
C ILE A 472 19.96 9.59 18.74
N ALA A 473 20.32 8.43 18.20
CA ALA A 473 21.37 7.57 18.75
C ALA A 473 22.74 8.26 18.78
N HIS A 474 23.02 9.12 17.80
CA HIS A 474 24.27 9.86 17.69
C HIS A 474 24.19 11.31 18.18
N VAL A 475 23.07 11.72 18.80
CA VAL A 475 22.86 13.08 19.32
C VAL A 475 23.08 14.15 18.22
N ASP A 476 22.56 13.87 17.03
CA ASP A 476 22.64 14.72 15.85
C ASP A 476 21.28 15.37 15.55
N PRO A 477 21.09 16.66 15.88
CA PRO A 477 19.83 17.34 15.65
C PRO A 477 19.47 17.51 14.17
N ASN A 478 20.44 17.59 13.25
CA ASN A 478 20.15 17.99 11.87
C ASN A 478 19.28 16.95 11.13
N PRO A 479 19.61 15.64 11.11
CA PRO A 479 18.76 14.61 10.53
C PRO A 479 17.39 14.48 11.21
N VAL A 480 17.37 14.55 12.55
CA VAL A 480 16.15 14.46 13.36
C VAL A 480 15.16 15.55 12.95
N MET A 481 15.68 16.76 12.76
CA MET A 481 14.87 17.93 12.45
C MET A 481 14.43 17.97 10.99
N GLY A 482 15.25 17.47 10.06
CA GLY A 482 14.84 17.23 8.68
C GLY A 482 13.64 16.30 8.60
N VAL A 483 13.70 15.16 9.31
CA VAL A 483 12.56 14.22 9.39
C VAL A 483 11.36 14.89 10.06
N PHE A 484 11.56 15.57 11.20
CA PHE A 484 10.49 16.25 11.93
C PHE A 484 9.68 17.22 11.05
N ILE A 485 10.37 18.08 10.28
CA ILE A 485 9.72 19.00 9.35
C ILE A 485 8.91 18.23 8.29
N CYS A 486 9.50 17.19 7.69
CA CYS A 486 8.78 16.39 6.69
C CYS A 486 7.51 15.76 7.27
N VAL A 487 7.60 15.10 8.42
CA VAL A 487 6.42 14.50 9.08
C VAL A 487 5.35 15.56 9.37
N ALA A 488 5.74 16.71 9.89
CA ALA A 488 4.80 17.75 10.27
C ALA A 488 4.14 18.44 9.05
N ILE A 489 4.90 18.69 7.97
CA ILE A 489 4.33 19.19 6.71
C ILE A 489 3.37 18.16 6.13
N THR A 490 3.77 16.89 6.06
CA THR A 490 2.92 15.81 5.54
C THR A 490 1.65 15.68 6.37
N ALA A 491 1.75 15.67 7.70
CA ALA A 491 0.59 15.63 8.59
C ALA A 491 -0.33 16.85 8.41
N MET A 492 0.22 18.05 8.23
CA MET A 492 -0.56 19.26 7.96
C MET A 492 -1.31 19.17 6.62
N VAL A 493 -0.64 18.67 5.57
CA VAL A 493 -1.24 18.46 4.24
C VAL A 493 -2.38 17.46 4.31
N PHE A 494 -2.18 16.30 4.93
CA PHE A 494 -3.24 15.28 5.04
C PHE A 494 -4.41 15.72 5.91
N ASN A 495 -4.15 16.46 6.98
CA ASN A 495 -5.19 17.09 7.78
C ASN A 495 -6.03 18.10 6.97
N LEU A 496 -5.39 18.90 6.13
CA LEU A 496 -6.09 19.81 5.22
C LEU A 496 -6.91 19.04 4.17
N ILE A 497 -6.35 17.95 3.62
CA ILE A 497 -7.07 17.08 2.69
C ILE A 497 -8.31 16.48 3.36
N ALA A 498 -8.24 16.05 4.63
CA ALA A 498 -9.40 15.57 5.38
C ALA A 498 -10.48 16.64 5.55
N ASP A 499 -10.11 17.85 5.94
CA ASP A 499 -11.04 18.96 6.07
C ASP A 499 -11.77 19.23 4.73
N LEU A 500 -11.02 19.22 3.63
CA LEU A 500 -11.58 19.39 2.29
C LEU A 500 -12.50 18.21 1.92
N ALA A 501 -12.09 16.98 2.21
CA ALA A 501 -12.89 15.78 1.99
C ALA A 501 -14.20 15.83 2.78
N TYR A 502 -14.16 16.27 4.04
CA TYR A 502 -15.33 16.48 4.88
C TYR A 502 -16.30 17.49 4.24
N SER A 503 -15.79 18.62 3.75
CA SER A 503 -16.61 19.64 3.06
C SER A 503 -17.21 19.19 1.73
N ALA A 504 -16.60 18.19 1.08
CA ALA A 504 -17.08 17.60 -0.17
C ALA A 504 -18.10 16.47 0.08
N LEU A 505 -17.93 15.73 1.18
CA LEU A 505 -18.82 14.63 1.57
C LEU A 505 -20.10 15.14 2.24
N ASP A 506 -20.02 16.19 3.08
CA ASP A 506 -21.19 16.82 3.71
C ASP A 506 -21.51 18.21 3.12
N PRO A 507 -22.53 18.32 2.24
CA PRO A 507 -22.95 19.61 1.68
C PRO A 507 -23.58 20.55 2.71
N ARG A 508 -23.97 20.09 3.91
CA ARG A 508 -24.54 20.95 4.98
C ARG A 508 -23.50 21.88 5.59
N VAL A 509 -22.22 21.46 5.58
CA VAL A 509 -21.09 22.24 6.10
C VAL A 509 -20.78 23.44 5.20
N ARG A 510 -21.07 23.34 3.89
CA ARG A 510 -20.89 24.43 2.92
C ARG A 510 -21.79 25.65 3.20
N VAL A 511 -22.88 25.48 3.94
CA VAL A 511 -23.89 26.55 4.17
C VAL A 511 -23.50 27.48 5.33
N LYS A 512 -22.46 27.15 6.12
CA LYS A 512 -22.02 27.94 7.29
C LYS A 512 -20.60 28.54 7.15
N ALA A 513 -19.95 28.42 5.99
CA ALA A 513 -18.51 28.67 5.81
C ALA A 513 -18.16 29.87 4.91
#